data_AF-A0A433Y4E6-F1
#
_entry.id   AF-A0A433Y4E6-F1
#
_cell.length_a   1.000
_cell.length_b   1.000
_cell.length_c   1.000
_cell.angle_alpha   90.00
_cell.angle_beta   90.00
_cell.angle_gamma   90.00
#
_symmetry.space_group_name_H-M   'P 1'
#
loop_
_entity.id
_entity.type
_entity.pdbx_description
1 polymer ?
#
loop_
_entity_poly.entity_id
_entity_poly.type
_entity_poly.pdbx_seq_one_letter_code
_entity_poly.pdbx_strand_id
1 'polypeptide(L)' 'MRKSMKCFILAFIIMLISTPLGYTAINTVYYNKNLSGEYLTILNGFIYLFMLIGVSIFIIGLVDMIVSKNNKE' A
#
# COMPACT_ATOMS: atom_id res chain seq x y z
N MET A 1 20.52 -1.25 -7.54
CA MET A 1 19.65 -2.06 -6.63
C MET A 1 19.00 -3.18 -7.41
N ARG A 2 19.04 -4.40 -6.88
CA ARG A 2 18.25 -5.54 -7.38
C ARG A 2 16.77 -5.15 -7.44
N LYS A 3 16.04 -5.61 -8.46
CA LYS A 3 14.61 -5.28 -8.67
C LYS A 3 13.78 -5.53 -7.40
N SER A 4 14.01 -6.66 -6.75
CA SER A 4 13.43 -7.02 -5.44
C SER A 4 13.63 -5.95 -4.36
N MET A 5 14.84 -5.37 -4.27
CA MET A 5 15.15 -4.35 -3.26
C MET A 5 14.42 -3.02 -3.52
N LYS A 6 14.20 -2.66 -4.79
CA LYS A 6 13.36 -1.52 -5.15
C LYS A 6 11.90 -1.77 -4.75
N CYS A 7 11.38 -2.98 -4.97
CA CYS A 7 10.03 -3.35 -4.55
C CYS A 7 9.86 -3.27 -3.03
N PHE A 8 10.83 -3.73 -2.24
CA PHE A 8 10.75 -3.65 -0.78
C PHE A 8 10.74 -2.21 -0.27
N ILE A 9 11.61 -1.36 -0.81
CA ILE A 9 11.64 0.06 -0.44
C ILE A 9 10.33 0.74 -0.81
N LEU A 10 9.81 0.47 -2.01
CA LEU A 10 8.53 1.02 -2.46
C LEU A 10 7.37 0.57 -1.57
N ALA A 11 7.30 -0.72 -1.24
CA ALA A 11 6.29 -1.27 -0.33
C ALA A 11 6.35 -0.61 1.05
N PHE A 12 7.56 -0.40 1.59
CA PHE A 12 7.75 0.26 2.87
C PHE A 12 7.30 1.73 2.85
N ILE A 13 7.66 2.45 1.79
CA ILE A 13 7.19 3.84 1.60
C ILE A 13 5.66 3.87 1.58
N ILE A 14 5.02 3.03 0.76
CA ILE A 14 3.56 2.96 0.64
C ILE A 14 2.90 2.68 1.98
N MET A 15 3.44 1.76 2.78
CA MET A 15 2.92 1.48 4.11
C MET A 15 3.02 2.69 5.04
N LEU A 16 4.15 3.41 5.05
CA LEU A 16 4.33 4.61 5.87
C LEU A 16 3.35 5.73 5.51
N ILE A 17 3.11 5.93 4.22
CA ILE A 17 2.23 7.00 3.74
C ILE A 17 0.75 6.60 3.64
N SER A 18 0.40 5.33 3.94
CA SER A 18 -0.96 4.80 3.81
C SER A 18 -1.99 5.61 4.63
N THR A 19 -1.64 6.00 5.84
CA THR A 19 -2.50 6.82 6.72
C THR A 19 -2.79 8.20 6.13
N PRO A 20 -1.79 9.06 5.80
CA PRO A 20 -2.08 10.36 5.19
C PRO A 20 -2.75 10.22 3.80
N LEU A 21 -2.45 9.18 3.02
CA LEU A 21 -3.17 8.89 1.78
C LEU A 21 -4.64 8.56 2.02
N GLY A 22 -4.96 7.80 3.07
CA GLY A 22 -6.35 7.51 3.46
C GLY A 22 -7.16 8.77 3.75
N TYR A 23 -6.61 9.68 4.55
CA TYR A 23 -7.25 10.97 4.83
C TYR A 23 -7.45 11.81 3.56
N THR A 24 -6.42 11.87 2.72
CA THR A 24 -6.47 12.65 1.46
C THR A 24 -7.49 12.05 0.48
N ALA A 25 -7.57 10.73 0.38
CA ALA A 25 -8.49 10.01 -0.48
C ALA A 25 -9.95 10.26 -0.07
N ILE A 26 -10.27 10.18 1.23
CA ILE A 26 -11.62 10.51 1.70
C ILE A 26 -11.96 11.96 1.42
N ASN A 27 -11.07 12.89 1.74
CA ASN A 27 -11.35 14.32 1.54
C ASN A 27 -11.58 14.65 0.06
N THR A 28 -10.98 13.89 -0.85
CA THR A 28 -11.16 14.04 -2.30
C THR A 28 -12.44 13.38 -2.80
N VAL A 29 -12.69 12.12 -2.43
CA VAL A 29 -13.82 11.32 -2.95
C VAL A 29 -15.16 11.75 -2.32
N TYR A 30 -15.14 12.09 -1.04
CA TYR A 30 -16.31 12.47 -0.27
C TYR A 30 -16.32 13.96 0.07
N TYR A 31 -15.72 14.78 -0.79
CA TYR A 31 -15.71 16.23 -0.62
C TYR A 31 -17.14 16.77 -0.42
N ASN A 32 -17.32 17.61 0.61
CA ASN A 32 -18.62 18.19 1.00
C ASN A 32 -19.75 17.18 1.31
N LYS A 33 -19.43 15.91 1.57
CA LYS A 33 -20.42 14.93 2.06
C LYS A 33 -20.36 14.81 3.57
N ASN A 34 -21.53 14.82 4.23
CA ASN A 34 -21.61 14.52 5.65
C ASN A 34 -21.52 12.99 5.84
N LEU A 35 -20.43 12.55 6.46
CA LEU A 35 -20.11 11.14 6.74
C LEU A 35 -20.32 10.79 8.22
N SER A 36 -21.13 11.56 8.96
CA SER A 36 -21.29 11.36 10.40
C SER A 36 -21.71 9.91 10.72
N GLY A 37 -20.92 9.22 11.54
CA GLY A 37 -21.16 7.82 11.91
C GLY A 37 -20.41 6.79 11.05
N GLU A 38 -20.06 7.12 9.80
CA GLU A 38 -19.40 6.18 8.87
C GLU A 38 -17.96 6.57 8.49
N TYR A 39 -17.56 7.81 8.81
CA TYR A 39 -16.25 8.37 8.44
C TYR A 39 -15.07 7.45 8.81
N LEU A 40 -15.03 6.96 10.05
CA LEU A 40 -13.93 6.11 10.54
C LEU A 40 -13.86 4.77 9.80
N THR A 41 -15.02 4.17 9.52
CA THR A 41 -15.10 2.90 8.80
C THR A 41 -14.57 3.04 7.38
N ILE A 42 -14.99 4.09 6.67
CA ILE A 42 -14.53 4.36 5.31
C ILE A 42 -13.05 4.74 5.32
N LEU A 43 -12.57 5.47 6.33
CA LEU A 43 -11.16 5.88 6.45
C LEU A 43 -10.27 4.67 6.60
N ASN A 44 -10.61 3.79 7.53
CA ASN A 44 -9.90 2.54 7.72
C ASN A 44 -9.96 1.67 6.45
N GLY A 45 -11.08 1.67 5.72
CA GLY A 45 -11.20 1.03 4.42
C GLY A 45 -10.13 1.51 3.43
N PHE A 46 -9.97 2.83 3.25
CA PHE A 46 -8.94 3.39 2.38
C PHE A 46 -7.52 3.07 2.87
N ILE A 47 -7.26 3.22 4.17
CA ILE A 47 -5.93 2.93 4.75
C ILE A 47 -5.56 1.47 4.50
N TYR A 48 -6.47 0.53 4.76
CA TYR A 48 -6.24 -0.89 4.53
C TYR A 48 -6.05 -1.22 3.05
N LEU A 49 -6.78 -0.56 2.15
CA LEU A 49 -6.55 -0.68 0.71
C LEU A 49 -5.12 -0.25 0.31
N PHE A 50 -4.64 0.88 0.82
CA PHE A 50 -3.25 1.32 0.56
C PHE A 50 -2.21 0.38 1.19
N MET A 51 -2.47 -0.12 2.40
CA MET A 51 -1.62 -1.13 3.03
C MET A 51 -1.58 -2.43 2.20
N LEU A 52 -2.72 -2.88 1.68
CA LEU A 52 -2.83 -4.07 0.83
C LEU A 52 -2.01 -3.92 -0.46
N ILE A 53 -2.00 -2.74 -1.06
CA ILE A 53 -1.15 -2.42 -2.20
C ILE A 53 0.33 -2.56 -1.81
N GLY A 54 0.72 -2.01 -0.66
CA GLY A 54 2.08 -2.16 -0.11
C GLY A 54 2.47 -3.63 0.08
N VAL A 55 1.61 -4.42 0.71
CA VAL A 55 1.82 -5.87 0.92
C VAL A 55 1.94 -6.61 -0.42
N SER A 56 1.11 -6.28 -1.40
CA SER A 56 1.15 -6.90 -2.73
C SER A 56 2.47 -6.63 -3.44
N ILE A 57 2.98 -5.39 -3.38
CA ILE A 57 4.29 -5.02 -3.94
C ILE A 57 5.43 -5.73 -3.20
N PHE A 58 5.31 -5.90 -1.88
CA PHE A 58 6.28 -6.66 -1.10
C PHE A 58 6.33 -8.13 -1.53
N ILE A 59 5.17 -8.77 -1.73
CA ILE A 59 5.09 -10.15 -2.24
C ILE A 59 5.73 -10.27 -3.62
N ILE A 60 5.50 -9.33 -4.52
CA ILE A 60 6.16 -9.31 -5.84
C ILE A 60 7.69 -9.26 -5.68
N GLY A 61 8.20 -8.45 -4.74
CA GLY A 61 9.62 -8.41 -4.41
C GLY A 61 10.15 -9.75 -3.89
N LEU A 62 9.39 -10.45 -3.05
CA LEU A 62 9.77 -11.78 -2.55
C LEU A 62 9.82 -12.82 -3.67
N VAL A 63 8.80 -12.84 -4.54
CA VAL A 63 8.74 -13.77 -5.68
C VAL A 63 9.93 -13.55 -6.62
N ASP A 64 10.24 -12.29 -6.96
CA ASP A 64 11.40 -11.93 -7.78
C ASP A 64 12.72 -12.39 -7.13
N MET A 65 12.84 -12.26 -5.81
CA MET A 65 14.01 -12.71 -5.07
C MET A 65 14.21 -14.23 -5.14
N ILE A 66 13.13 -14.99 -4.96
CA ILE A 66 13.14 -16.47 -4.98
C ILE A 66 13.45 -16.98 -6.39
N VAL A 67 12.73 -16.48 -7.41
CA VAL A 67 12.93 -16.90 -8.81
C VAL A 67 14.37 -16.60 -9.27
N SER A 68 14.89 -15.42 -8.96
CA SER A 68 16.26 -15.06 -9.34
C SER A 68 17.32 -15.84 -8.53
N LYS A 69 16.99 -16.45 -7.39
CA LYS A 69 17.91 -17.34 -6.68
C LYS A 69 17.97 -18.70 -7.40
N ASN A 70 16.82 -19.27 -7.76
CA ASN A 70 16.74 -20.57 -8.43
C ASN A 70 17.36 -20.57 -9.83
N ASN A 71 17.33 -19.43 -10.55
CA ASN A 71 17.96 -19.32 -11.88
C ASN A 71 19.50 -19.14 -11.85
N LYS A 72 20.11 -19.05 -10.66
CA LYS A 72 21.56 -18.92 -10.49
C LYS A 72 22.21 -20.19 -9.93
N GLU A 73 21.41 -21.21 -9.63
CA GLU A 73 21.84 -22.59 -9.36
C GLU A 73 21.76 -23.39 -10.67
#